data_AF-A0A3E1NJ29-F1
#
_entry.id   AF-A0A3E1NJ29-F1
#
_cell.length_a   1.000
_cell.length_b   1.000
_cell.length_c   1.000
_cell.angle_alpha   90.00
_cell.angle_beta   90.00
_cell.angle_gamma   90.00
#
_symmetry.space_group_name_H-M   'P 1'
#
loop_
_entity.id
_entity.type
_entity.pdbx_description
1 polymer ?
#
loop_
_entity_poly.entity_id
_entity_poly.type
_entity_poly.pdbx_seq_one_letter_code
_entity_poly.pdbx_strand_id
1 'polypeptide(L)'
;MSEKNIDFEDIIMQMAVYIKKFHSHLTIKYQLTDIPFFSKGKAFPKKGVEVIDDIMVEYWFHGGGCSLKWGEIEIHYNTDASSKNEICISTYPVRKFIQTNIKFNNSEYINYNSEDIERELEVLEKKGVLMTRKPYDLGMFHVNEVWCVMRSNGLSFNGENKDNIDWI
;
A
#
# COMPACT_ATOMS: atom_id res chain seq x y z
N MET A 1 12.58 0.68 -30.23
CA MET A 1 11.31 0.76 -29.49
C MET A 1 11.66 1.34 -28.13
N SER A 2 11.13 2.50 -27.75
CA SER A 2 11.34 3.02 -26.40
C SER A 2 10.55 2.16 -25.42
N GLU A 3 11.23 1.45 -24.54
CA GLU A 3 10.60 0.81 -23.37
C GLU A 3 9.84 1.89 -22.62
N LYS A 4 8.50 1.85 -22.68
CA LYS A 4 7.68 2.70 -21.81
C LYS A 4 7.71 2.06 -20.43
N ASN A 5 8.66 2.51 -19.61
CA ASN A 5 8.79 2.10 -18.22
C ASN A 5 7.49 2.42 -17.46
N ILE A 6 6.98 1.42 -16.74
CA ILE A 6 5.92 1.62 -15.76
C ILE A 6 6.42 2.63 -14.72
N ASP A 7 5.59 3.62 -14.39
CA ASP A 7 5.89 4.52 -13.26
C ASP A 7 5.48 3.83 -11.94
N PHE A 8 6.45 3.17 -11.30
CA PHE A 8 6.27 2.54 -10.00
C PHE A 8 5.89 3.52 -8.90
N GLU A 9 6.24 4.80 -9.01
CA GLU A 9 5.80 5.83 -8.06
C GLU A 9 4.28 6.06 -8.18
N ASP A 10 3.71 6.05 -9.39
CA ASP A 10 2.26 6.13 -9.60
C ASP A 10 1.53 4.87 -9.09
N ILE A 11 2.15 3.69 -9.21
CA ILE A 11 1.61 2.45 -8.65
C ILE A 11 1.51 2.54 -7.12
N ILE A 12 2.63 2.85 -6.45
CA ILE A 12 2.65 2.94 -4.99
C ILE A 12 1.68 4.02 -4.50
N MET A 13 1.62 5.15 -5.19
CA MET A 13 0.69 6.22 -4.86
C MET A 13 -0.77 5.75 -4.95
N GLN A 14 -1.15 5.11 -6.05
CA GLN A 14 -2.53 4.65 -6.21
C GLN A 14 -2.89 3.54 -5.23
N MET A 15 -1.99 2.57 -5.00
CA MET A 15 -2.18 1.56 -3.95
C MET A 15 -2.46 2.22 -2.60
N ALA A 16 -1.61 3.17 -2.19
CA ALA A 16 -1.76 3.88 -0.93
C ALA A 16 -3.09 4.64 -0.85
N VAL A 17 -3.54 5.27 -1.93
CA VAL A 17 -4.85 5.96 -1.98
C VAL A 17 -6.01 5.00 -1.74
N TYR A 18 -6.05 3.85 -2.42
CA TYR A 18 -7.10 2.86 -2.19
C TYR A 18 -7.10 2.35 -0.74
N ILE A 19 -5.91 2.04 -0.20
CA ILE A 19 -5.76 1.53 1.17
C ILE A 19 -6.23 2.57 2.18
N LYS A 20 -5.79 3.82 2.06
CA LYS A 20 -6.17 4.91 2.97
C LYS A 20 -7.68 5.17 2.92
N LYS A 21 -8.26 5.19 1.73
CA LYS A 21 -9.70 5.35 1.55
C LYS A 21 -10.49 4.22 2.21
N PHE A 22 -10.05 2.98 2.01
CA PHE A 22 -10.66 1.82 2.66
C PHE A 22 -10.54 1.90 4.19
N HIS A 23 -9.37 2.26 4.72
CA HIS A 23 -9.17 2.47 6.15
C HIS A 23 -10.10 3.55 6.72
N SER A 24 -10.20 4.70 6.08
CA SER A 24 -11.14 5.75 6.51
C SER A 24 -12.58 5.24 6.59
N HIS A 25 -13.03 4.43 5.61
CA HIS A 25 -14.34 3.79 5.64
C HIS A 25 -14.51 2.88 6.85
N LEU A 26 -13.53 2.00 7.13
CA LEU A 26 -13.59 1.10 8.27
C LEU A 26 -13.60 1.84 9.61
N THR A 27 -12.78 2.89 9.75
CA THR A 27 -12.73 3.73 10.95
C THR A 27 -14.08 4.38 11.23
N ILE A 28 -14.75 4.93 10.22
CA ILE A 28 -16.09 5.51 10.37
C ILE A 28 -17.11 4.42 10.71
N LYS A 29 -17.13 3.33 9.93
CA LYS A 29 -18.11 2.24 10.07
C LYS A 29 -18.07 1.59 11.46
N TYR A 30 -16.86 1.32 11.95
CA TYR A 30 -16.66 0.64 13.24
C TYR A 30 -16.38 1.61 14.39
N GLN A 31 -16.50 2.93 14.16
CA GLN A 31 -16.25 3.98 15.15
C GLN A 31 -14.89 3.81 15.84
N LEU A 32 -13.87 3.48 15.05
CA LEU A 32 -12.52 3.29 15.55
C LEU A 32 -11.87 4.66 15.77
N THR A 33 -11.01 4.77 16.76
CA THR A 33 -10.20 5.98 16.99
C THR A 33 -8.94 6.00 16.11
N ASP A 34 -8.56 4.86 15.55
CA ASP A 34 -7.40 4.66 14.67
C ASP A 34 -7.62 3.44 13.76
N ILE A 35 -6.62 3.06 12.96
CA ILE A 35 -6.59 1.83 12.18
C ILE A 35 -6.77 0.62 13.13
N PRO A 36 -7.56 -0.40 12.74
CA PRO A 36 -8.09 -1.39 13.67
C PRO A 36 -7.09 -2.29 14.44
N PHE A 37 -5.78 -2.18 14.20
CA PHE A 37 -4.75 -3.01 14.83
C PHE A 37 -4.67 -2.85 16.36
N PHE A 38 -4.67 -1.62 16.89
CA PHE A 38 -4.45 -1.36 18.33
C PHE A 38 -5.69 -1.54 19.21
N SER A 39 -6.84 -1.86 18.63
CA SER A 39 -8.09 -2.07 19.37
C SER A 39 -8.10 -3.45 20.03
N LYS A 40 -7.21 -3.67 21.02
CA LYS A 40 -7.11 -4.90 21.81
C LYS A 40 -8.51 -5.31 22.32
N GLY A 41 -8.99 -6.46 21.85
CA GLY A 41 -10.18 -7.13 22.36
C GLY A 41 -11.48 -6.93 21.57
N LYS A 42 -11.52 -6.16 20.48
CA LYS A 42 -12.77 -5.95 19.70
C LYS A 42 -12.58 -6.08 18.17
N ALA A 43 -12.55 -7.35 17.73
CA ALA A 43 -13.20 -7.83 16.50
C ALA A 43 -12.43 -7.86 15.17
N PHE A 44 -11.37 -8.66 15.04
CA PHE A 44 -10.87 -9.17 13.75
C PHE A 44 -10.41 -10.65 13.88
N PRO A 45 -10.58 -11.50 12.85
CA PRO A 45 -10.83 -11.16 11.45
C PRO A 45 -12.26 -10.67 11.15
N LYS A 46 -12.38 -9.71 10.23
CA LYS A 46 -13.66 -9.27 9.65
C LYS A 46 -13.61 -9.55 8.16
N LYS A 47 -14.64 -10.22 7.67
CA LYS A 47 -14.91 -10.36 6.25
C LYS A 47 -16.24 -9.68 5.95
N GLY A 48 -16.33 -9.00 4.82
CA GLY A 48 -17.55 -8.30 4.44
C GLY A 48 -17.52 -7.81 3.00
N VAL A 49 -18.61 -7.16 2.63
CA VAL A 49 -18.80 -6.51 1.35
C VAL A 49 -19.38 -5.13 1.60
N GLU A 50 -18.71 -4.09 1.11
CA GLU A 50 -19.16 -2.70 1.19
C GLU A 50 -19.44 -2.14 -0.20
N VAL A 51 -20.19 -1.06 -0.26
CA VAL A 51 -20.29 -0.21 -1.44
C VAL A 51 -19.58 1.10 -1.13
N ILE A 52 -18.48 1.38 -1.82
CA ILE A 52 -17.70 2.61 -1.67
C ILE A 52 -17.52 3.22 -3.06
N ASP A 53 -17.96 4.48 -3.23
CA ASP A 53 -18.04 5.18 -4.53
C ASP A 53 -18.78 4.35 -5.59
N ASP A 54 -19.94 3.81 -5.22
CA ASP A 54 -20.78 2.97 -6.08
C ASP A 54 -20.10 1.68 -6.60
N ILE A 55 -18.94 1.32 -6.02
CA ILE A 55 -18.20 0.09 -6.36
C ILE A 55 -18.27 -0.89 -5.18
N MET A 56 -18.53 -2.15 -5.51
CA MET A 56 -18.50 -3.23 -4.53
C MET A 56 -17.05 -3.52 -4.09
N VAL A 57 -16.84 -3.53 -2.78
CA VAL A 57 -15.55 -3.81 -2.14
C VAL A 57 -15.70 -5.02 -1.23
N GLU A 58 -15.18 -6.17 -1.69
CA GLU A 58 -15.07 -7.36 -0.85
C GLU A 58 -13.78 -7.26 -0.04
N TYR A 59 -13.83 -7.50 1.27
CA TYR A 59 -12.65 -7.37 2.11
C TYR A 59 -12.53 -8.49 3.14
N TRP A 60 -11.29 -8.79 3.49
CA TRP A 60 -10.91 -9.63 4.62
C TRP A 60 -9.78 -8.96 5.39
N PHE A 61 -10.14 -8.31 6.50
CA PHE A 61 -9.21 -7.71 7.43
C PHE A 61 -8.78 -8.74 8.47
N HIS A 62 -7.47 -8.96 8.61
CA HIS A 62 -6.89 -10.02 9.43
C HIS A 62 -6.06 -9.49 10.61
N GLY A 63 -6.31 -8.26 11.03
CA GLY A 63 -5.67 -7.65 12.20
C GLY A 63 -4.44 -6.85 11.81
N GLY A 64 -3.43 -7.49 11.22
CA GLY A 64 -2.17 -6.86 10.78
C GLY A 64 -2.14 -6.40 9.32
N GLY A 65 -3.29 -6.37 8.65
CA GLY A 65 -3.40 -6.11 7.23
C GLY A 65 -4.78 -6.43 6.68
N CYS A 66 -4.92 -6.25 5.37
CA CYS A 66 -6.15 -6.58 4.66
C CYS A 66 -5.88 -7.11 3.26
N SER A 67 -6.76 -8.02 2.83
CA SER A 67 -6.95 -8.38 1.44
C SER A 67 -8.29 -7.83 1.01
N LEU A 68 -8.35 -7.06 -0.08
CA LEU A 68 -9.58 -6.53 -0.61
C LEU A 68 -9.64 -6.62 -2.13
N LYS A 69 -10.86 -6.74 -2.64
CA LYS A 69 -11.20 -6.67 -4.06
C LYS A 69 -12.12 -5.47 -4.25
N TRP A 70 -11.60 -4.42 -4.90
CA TRP A 70 -12.31 -3.17 -5.18
C TRP A 70 -12.70 -3.13 -6.66
N GLY A 71 -13.93 -3.55 -6.98
CA GLY A 71 -14.30 -3.85 -8.36
C GLY A 71 -13.43 -4.98 -8.93
N GLU A 72 -12.65 -4.69 -9.97
CA GLU A 72 -11.71 -5.65 -10.56
C GLU A 72 -10.31 -5.63 -9.93
N ILE A 73 -10.02 -4.66 -9.05
CA ILE A 73 -8.67 -4.45 -8.49
C ILE A 73 -8.49 -5.29 -7.22
N GLU A 74 -7.45 -6.11 -7.17
CA GLU A 74 -7.01 -6.83 -5.96
C GLU A 74 -5.90 -6.04 -5.25
N ILE A 75 -6.12 -5.75 -3.96
CA ILE A 75 -5.16 -5.07 -3.10
C ILE A 75 -4.91 -5.93 -1.87
N HIS A 76 -3.63 -6.19 -1.61
CA HIS A 76 -3.16 -6.80 -0.39
C HIS A 76 -2.21 -5.83 0.28
N TYR A 77 -2.23 -5.74 1.61
CA TYR A 77 -1.26 -4.94 2.34
C TYR A 77 -1.22 -5.38 3.79
N ASN A 78 -0.09 -5.07 4.42
CA ASN A 78 0.09 -5.18 5.85
C ASN A 78 0.12 -3.77 6.45
N THR A 79 -0.06 -3.71 7.76
CA THR A 79 0.17 -2.51 8.56
C THR A 79 1.25 -2.82 9.58
N ASP A 80 2.21 -1.92 9.76
CA ASP A 80 3.19 -2.09 10.82
C ASP A 80 2.55 -1.82 12.19
N ALA A 81 2.48 -2.90 12.97
CA ALA A 81 2.01 -2.98 14.33
C ALA A 81 2.81 -2.17 15.36
N SER A 82 4.06 -1.85 15.03
CA SER A 82 5.00 -1.17 15.93
C SER A 82 5.17 0.32 15.64
N SER A 83 4.44 0.83 14.65
CA SER A 83 4.36 2.25 14.29
C SER A 83 2.91 2.72 14.30
N LYS A 84 2.64 3.94 13.80
CA LYS A 84 1.28 4.48 13.63
C LYS A 84 0.54 3.81 12.46
N ASN A 85 0.60 2.47 12.39
CA ASN A 85 -0.05 1.64 11.39
C ASN A 85 0.35 2.01 9.95
N GLU A 86 1.64 2.27 9.73
CA GLU A 86 2.15 2.57 8.40
C GLU A 86 1.85 1.43 7.41
N ILE A 87 1.57 1.80 6.17
CA ILE A 87 1.26 0.82 5.12
C ILE A 87 2.54 0.09 4.75
N CYS A 88 2.54 -1.22 4.93
CA CYS A 88 3.63 -2.10 4.53
C CYS A 88 3.22 -2.90 3.30
N ILE A 89 4.09 -2.91 2.30
CA ILE A 89 3.92 -3.64 1.05
C ILE A 89 5.10 -4.59 0.84
N SER A 90 4.90 -5.56 -0.04
CA SER A 90 5.96 -6.41 -0.55
C SER A 90 5.74 -6.63 -2.05
N THR A 91 6.67 -7.36 -2.67
CA THR A 91 6.61 -7.66 -4.09
C THR A 91 5.31 -8.34 -4.53
N TYR A 92 4.77 -9.29 -3.75
CA TYR A 92 3.53 -9.99 -4.12
C TYR A 92 2.30 -9.06 -4.21
N PRO A 93 1.98 -8.26 -3.17
CA PRO A 93 0.94 -7.24 -3.24
C PRO A 93 1.03 -6.29 -4.43
N VAL A 94 2.23 -5.77 -4.71
CA VAL A 94 2.46 -4.82 -5.82
C VAL A 94 2.19 -5.50 -7.16
N ARG A 95 2.72 -6.71 -7.34
CA ARG A 95 2.45 -7.52 -8.53
C ARG A 95 0.95 -7.74 -8.75
N LYS A 96 0.24 -8.12 -7.69
CA LYS A 96 -1.21 -8.37 -7.75
C LYS A 96 -1.99 -7.13 -8.12
N PHE A 97 -1.64 -5.98 -7.56
CA PHE A 97 -2.26 -4.72 -7.93
C PHE A 97 -2.04 -4.36 -9.40
N ILE A 98 -0.81 -4.48 -9.91
CA ILE A 98 -0.49 -4.25 -11.33
C ILE A 98 -1.33 -5.16 -12.23
N GLN A 99 -1.41 -6.44 -11.91
CA GLN A 99 -2.12 -7.46 -12.71
C GLN A 99 -3.64 -7.28 -12.75
N THR A 100 -4.22 -6.60 -11.77
CA THR A 100 -5.68 -6.49 -11.64
C THR A 100 -6.19 -5.08 -11.90
N ASN A 101 -5.32 -4.08 -11.86
CA ASN A 101 -5.67 -2.71 -12.20
C ASN A 101 -5.52 -2.47 -13.71
N ILE A 102 -6.63 -2.22 -14.41
CA ILE A 102 -6.67 -2.00 -15.86
C ILE A 102 -5.74 -0.88 -16.35
N LYS A 103 -5.47 0.13 -15.51
CA LYS A 103 -4.52 1.20 -15.85
C LYS A 103 -3.10 0.66 -16.07
N PHE A 104 -2.74 -0.40 -15.36
CA PHE A 104 -1.42 -1.00 -15.35
C PHE A 104 -1.37 -2.39 -16.03
N ASN A 105 -2.52 -3.07 -16.18
CA ASN A 105 -2.64 -4.42 -16.75
C ASN A 105 -2.68 -4.45 -18.29
N ASN A 106 -1.97 -3.54 -18.98
CA ASN A 106 -1.85 -3.64 -20.44
C ASN A 106 -0.95 -4.83 -20.80
N SER A 107 -1.17 -5.43 -21.97
CA SER A 107 -0.49 -6.66 -22.44
C SER A 107 1.05 -6.60 -22.48
N GLU A 108 1.64 -5.42 -22.36
CA GLU A 108 3.09 -5.18 -22.29
C GLU A 108 3.67 -5.35 -20.87
N TYR A 109 2.82 -5.40 -19.83
CA TYR A 109 3.20 -5.30 -18.41
C TYR A 109 2.96 -6.59 -17.60
N ILE A 110 2.39 -7.61 -18.23
CA ILE A 110 2.02 -8.89 -17.60
C ILE A 110 3.25 -9.73 -17.17
N ASN A 111 4.46 -9.34 -17.59
CA ASN A 111 5.68 -10.13 -17.44
C ASN A 111 6.65 -9.66 -16.36
N TYR A 112 6.32 -8.66 -15.53
CA TYR A 112 7.17 -8.33 -14.38
C TYR A 112 7.23 -9.53 -13.44
N ASN A 113 8.40 -10.16 -13.38
CA ASN A 113 8.68 -11.19 -12.39
C ASN A 113 8.91 -10.53 -11.02
N SER A 114 8.97 -11.36 -9.98
CA SER A 114 9.15 -10.85 -8.62
C SER A 114 10.47 -10.10 -8.43
N GLU A 115 11.55 -10.50 -9.11
CA GLU A 115 12.87 -9.86 -8.99
C GLU A 115 12.89 -8.46 -9.59
N ASP A 116 12.21 -8.25 -10.72
CA ASP A 116 12.11 -6.94 -11.34
C ASP A 116 11.30 -5.97 -10.47
N ILE A 117 10.20 -6.43 -9.87
CA ILE A 117 9.42 -5.63 -8.93
C ILE A 117 10.24 -5.28 -7.69
N GLU A 118 10.94 -6.26 -7.10
CA GLU A 118 11.78 -6.02 -5.92
C GLU A 118 12.84 -4.96 -6.22
N ARG A 119 13.51 -5.05 -7.38
CA ARG A 119 14.51 -4.06 -7.81
C ARG A 119 13.92 -2.66 -7.93
N GLU A 120 12.72 -2.53 -8.47
CA GLU A 120 12.03 -1.23 -8.56
C GLU A 120 11.67 -0.69 -7.16
N LEU A 121 11.23 -1.55 -6.24
CA LEU A 121 10.97 -1.16 -4.85
C LEU A 121 12.26 -0.69 -4.14
N GLU A 122 13.40 -1.34 -4.36
CA GLU A 122 14.71 -0.87 -3.86
C GLU A 122 15.12 0.49 -4.44
N VAL A 123 14.78 0.77 -5.70
CA VAL A 123 15.00 2.09 -6.30
C VAL A 123 14.09 3.14 -5.65
N LEU A 124 12.82 2.79 -5.39
CA LEU A 124 11.87 3.67 -4.70
C LEU A 124 12.29 3.98 -3.26
N GLU A 125 12.87 3.01 -2.54
CA GLU A 125 13.48 3.20 -1.23
C GLU A 125 14.61 4.23 -1.27
N LYS A 126 15.54 4.11 -2.22
CA LYS A 126 16.64 5.08 -2.42
C LYS A 126 16.15 6.49 -2.78
N LYS A 127 14.98 6.60 -3.41
CA LYS A 127 14.31 7.88 -3.72
C LYS A 127 13.50 8.44 -2.53
N GLY A 128 13.34 7.67 -1.46
CA GLY A 128 12.51 8.02 -0.30
C GLY A 128 11.00 7.97 -0.56
N VAL A 129 10.57 7.32 -1.65
CA VAL A 129 9.17 6.97 -1.91
C VAL A 129 8.71 5.90 -0.92
N LEU A 130 9.61 4.97 -0.62
CA LEU A 130 9.50 3.99 0.46
C LEU A 130 10.52 4.38 1.55
N MET A 131 10.19 4.05 2.80
CA MET A 131 11.10 4.32 3.92
C MET A 131 12.29 3.38 3.88
N THR A 132 13.43 3.84 4.40
CA THR A 132 14.62 3.03 4.60
C THR A 132 14.28 1.83 5.49
N ARG A 133 14.39 0.60 4.96
CA ARG A 133 14.17 -0.63 5.71
C ARG A 133 15.25 -0.86 6.76
N LYS A 134 14.90 -1.61 7.80
CA LYS A 134 15.89 -2.13 8.74
C LYS A 134 16.75 -3.21 8.05
N PRO A 135 18.00 -3.42 8.48
CA PRO A 135 18.87 -4.44 7.88
C PRO A 135 18.32 -5.88 7.90
N TYR A 136 17.34 -6.16 8.78
CA TYR A 136 16.71 -7.48 8.93
C TYR A 136 15.32 -7.57 8.30
N ASP A 137 14.80 -6.49 7.71
CA ASP A 137 13.53 -6.50 7.00
C ASP A 137 13.75 -6.76 5.50
N LEU A 138 13.94 -8.03 5.14
CA LEU A 138 14.42 -8.44 3.82
C LEU A 138 13.32 -8.52 2.75
N GLY A 139 12.12 -8.00 2.99
CA GLY A 139 11.03 -8.10 2.00
C GLY A 139 9.77 -7.29 2.27
N MET A 140 9.71 -6.51 3.36
CA MET A 140 8.64 -5.55 3.58
C MET A 140 9.17 -4.14 3.40
N PHE A 141 8.43 -3.32 2.67
CA PHE A 141 8.71 -1.92 2.45
C PHE A 141 7.61 -1.08 3.08
N HIS A 142 7.98 -0.01 3.76
CA HIS A 142 7.04 0.93 4.35
C HIS A 142 6.80 2.07 3.37
N VAL A 143 5.54 2.37 3.09
CA VAL A 143 5.18 3.51 2.25
C VAL A 143 5.49 4.80 3.02
N ASN A 144 6.29 5.69 2.44
CA ASN A 144 6.59 6.97 3.06
C ASN A 144 5.37 7.90 2.98
N GLU A 145 4.70 8.11 4.12
CA GLU A 145 3.50 8.94 4.17
C GLU A 145 3.77 10.41 3.81
N VAL A 146 4.94 10.94 4.18
CA VAL A 146 5.33 12.32 3.85
C VAL A 146 5.42 12.47 2.35
N TRP A 147 6.06 11.52 1.67
CA TRP A 147 6.12 11.48 0.22
C TRP A 147 4.71 11.41 -0.40
N CYS A 148 3.82 10.54 0.09
CA CYS A 148 2.44 10.46 -0.41
C CYS A 148 1.71 11.81 -0.32
N VAL A 149 1.83 12.49 0.82
CA VAL A 149 1.21 13.81 1.04
C VAL A 149 1.80 14.84 0.09
N MET A 150 3.12 14.91 -0.05
CA MET A 150 3.75 15.85 -0.98
C MET A 150 3.34 15.59 -2.44
N ARG A 151 3.38 14.32 -2.90
CA ARG A 151 2.99 13.94 -4.25
C ARG A 151 1.52 14.24 -4.55
N SER A 152 0.62 13.99 -3.59
CA SER A 152 -0.81 14.34 -3.74
C SER A 152 -1.07 15.84 -3.92
N ASN A 153 -0.18 16.68 -3.39
CA ASN A 153 -0.24 18.13 -3.53
C ASN A 153 0.57 18.67 -4.73
N GLY A 154 1.11 17.80 -5.58
CA GLY A 154 1.96 18.18 -6.71
C GLY A 154 3.31 18.77 -6.30
N LEU A 155 3.77 18.51 -5.08
CA LEU A 155 5.03 19.01 -4.55
C LEU A 155 6.16 18.00 -4.77
N SER A 156 7.37 18.50 -5.01
CA SER A 156 8.57 17.67 -5.08
C SER A 156 9.00 17.19 -3.69
N PHE A 157 9.21 15.89 -3.53
CA PHE A 157 9.81 15.33 -2.32
C PHE A 157 11.34 15.33 -2.46
N ASN A 158 12.04 15.97 -1.53
CA ASN A 158 13.50 16.16 -1.56
C ASN A 158 14.27 15.14 -0.71
N GLY A 159 13.64 14.02 -0.34
CA GLY A 159 14.36 12.91 0.28
C GLY A 159 14.59 13.07 1.79
N GLU A 160 13.81 13.88 2.51
CA GLU A 160 13.72 13.76 3.97
C GLU A 160 13.01 12.44 4.32
N ASN A 161 13.69 11.32 4.06
CA ASN A 161 13.34 10.03 4.59
C ASN A 161 13.58 10.16 6.09
N LYS A 162 12.52 10.28 6.88
CA LYS A 162 12.68 10.22 8.33
C LYS A 162 13.12 8.79 8.62
N ASP A 163 14.43 8.58 8.70
CA ASP A 163 15.09 7.29 8.94
C ASP A 163 14.64 6.63 10.25
N ASN A 164 13.90 7.35 11.07
CA ASN A 164 13.25 6.83 12.26
C ASN A 164 11.75 6.78 11.99
N ILE A 165 11.28 5.63 11.52
CA ILE A 165 9.99 5.13 12.01
C ILE A 165 10.08 5.30 13.54
N ASP A 166 9.19 6.09 14.14
CA ASP A 166 9.07 6.19 15.60
C ASP A 166 8.61 4.82 16.10
N TRP A 167 9.56 3.90 16.23
CA TRP A 167 9.36 2.59 16.83
C TRP A 167 8.98 2.85 18.29
N ILE A 168 7.72 2.61 18.64
CA ILE A 168 7.24 2.71 20.02
C ILE A 168 7.84 1.57 20.84
#